data_AF-A0A9C6T8U4-F1
#
_entry.id   AF-A0A9C6T8U4-F1
#
_cell.length_a   1.000
_cell.length_b   1.000
_cell.length_c   1.000
_cell.angle_alpha   90.00
_cell.angle_beta   90.00
_cell.angle_gamma   90.00
#
_symmetry.space_group_name_H-M   'P 1'
#
loop_
_entity.id
_entity.type
_entity.pdbx_description
1 polymer ?
#
loop_
_entity_poly.entity_id
_entity_poly.type
_entity_poly.pdbx_seq_one_letter_code
_entity_poly.pdbx_strand_id
1 'polypeptide(L)'
;MRYAFIFLLALVVEQILSPLLDHNVNYVARLVILFEIVIPDGKVTTSKETIESIDEKNKIVIFKLFDGDIDQRYKAFKVIFQVIEHNNGSGSAKWTVEYEKVNDDVEAPYGYMEYFDKFTKDIDAHLLNA
;
A
#
# COMPACT_ATOMS: atom_id res chain seq x y z
N MET A 1 4.69 14.11 -18.70
CA MET A 1 4.60 13.66 -17.29
C MET A 1 3.97 12.26 -17.20
N ARG A 2 4.48 11.28 -17.97
CA ARG A 2 3.83 9.95 -18.15
C ARG A 2 4.39 8.84 -17.25
N TYR A 3 5.36 9.14 -16.39
CA TYR A 3 6.13 8.11 -15.69
C TYR A 3 6.28 8.34 -14.18
N ALA A 4 5.90 9.49 -13.64
CA ALA A 4 6.31 9.89 -12.29
C ALA A 4 5.66 9.07 -11.16
N PHE A 5 4.43 8.60 -11.32
CA PHE A 5 3.72 7.86 -10.27
C PHE A 5 4.21 6.41 -10.13
N ILE A 6 4.53 5.77 -11.26
CA ILE A 6 5.12 4.41 -11.27
C ILE A 6 6.59 4.49 -10.86
N PHE A 7 7.31 5.55 -11.26
CA PHE A 7 8.69 5.75 -10.83
C PHE A 7 8.80 5.99 -9.33
N LEU A 8 7.90 6.71 -8.66
CA LEU A 8 8.06 6.97 -7.23
C LEU A 8 7.78 5.73 -6.37
N LEU A 9 6.76 4.93 -6.70
CA LEU A 9 6.53 3.65 -6.01
C LEU A 9 7.66 2.66 -6.34
N ALA A 10 8.14 2.61 -7.59
CA ALA A 10 9.31 1.82 -7.97
C ALA A 10 10.61 2.33 -7.33
N LEU A 11 10.78 3.63 -7.11
CA LEU A 11 11.95 4.23 -6.47
C LEU A 11 11.93 3.98 -4.96
N VAL A 12 10.76 4.03 -4.32
CA VAL A 12 10.60 3.62 -2.91
C VAL A 12 10.89 2.12 -2.76
N VAL A 13 10.39 1.31 -3.69
CA VAL A 13 10.69 -0.13 -3.76
C VAL A 13 12.18 -0.37 -3.99
N GLU A 14 12.81 0.24 -5.00
CA GLU A 14 14.23 0.07 -5.34
C GLU A 14 15.18 0.62 -4.27
N GLN A 15 14.85 1.74 -3.62
CA GLN A 15 15.71 2.35 -2.60
C GLN A 15 15.67 1.58 -1.27
N ILE A 16 14.57 0.85 -1.01
CA ILE A 16 14.46 -0.07 0.14
C ILE A 16 14.99 -1.48 -0.20
N LEU A 17 14.78 -1.98 -1.43
CA LEU A 17 15.13 -3.36 -1.82
C LEU A 17 16.53 -3.52 -2.43
N SER A 18 17.12 -2.49 -3.05
CA SER A 18 18.45 -2.64 -3.69
C SER A 18 19.58 -3.01 -2.73
N PRO A 19 19.67 -2.52 -1.48
CA PRO A 19 20.73 -2.95 -0.55
C PRO A 19 20.54 -4.40 -0.08
N LEU A 20 19.35 -4.97 -0.23
CA LEU A 20 19.00 -6.34 0.20
C LEU A 20 19.30 -7.40 -0.88
N LEU A 21 19.46 -6.98 -2.15
CA LEU A 21 19.72 -7.88 -3.28
C LEU A 21 21.21 -8.08 -3.60
N ASP A 22 22.09 -7.24 -3.03
CA ASP A 22 23.53 -7.25 -3.32
C ASP A 22 24.31 -8.36 -2.57
N HIS A 23 23.64 -9.04 -1.63
CA HIS A 23 24.17 -10.22 -0.95
C HIS A 23 23.52 -11.49 -1.48
N ASN A 24 24.25 -12.15 -2.38
CA ASN A 24 23.96 -13.40 -3.09
C ASN A 24 23.45 -14.56 -2.20
N VAL A 25 22.18 -14.50 -1.82
CA VAL A 25 21.40 -15.58 -1.23
C VAL A 25 19.99 -15.45 -1.80
N ASN A 26 19.41 -16.58 -2.19
CA ASN A 26 18.03 -16.72 -2.68
C ASN A 26 16.99 -16.26 -1.64
N TYR A 27 16.90 -14.96 -1.44
CA TYR A 27 15.85 -14.32 -0.70
C TYR A 27 14.91 -13.69 -1.72
N VAL A 28 13.91 -14.45 -2.14
CA VAL A 28 12.56 -13.87 -2.07
C VAL A 28 12.29 -13.69 -0.57
N ALA A 29 13.00 -12.76 0.08
CA ALA A 29 12.76 -12.39 1.45
C ALA A 29 11.30 -11.95 1.47
N ARG A 30 10.49 -12.61 2.29
CA ARG A 30 9.22 -12.02 2.72
C ARG A 30 9.57 -10.70 3.40
N LEU A 31 9.63 -9.62 2.63
CA LEU A 31 9.81 -8.29 3.15
C LEU A 31 8.56 -8.01 3.97
N VAL A 32 8.76 -7.82 5.26
CA VAL A 32 7.74 -7.40 6.20
C VAL A 32 8.14 -6.03 6.69
N ILE A 33 7.34 -5.03 6.35
CA ILE A 33 7.58 -3.64 6.75
C ILE A 33 6.69 -3.35 7.96
N LEU A 34 7.26 -2.70 8.98
CA LEU A 34 6.53 -2.18 10.13
C LEU A 34 6.08 -0.77 9.80
N PHE A 35 4.78 -0.53 9.85
CA PHE A 35 4.18 0.80 9.67
C PHE A 35 3.52 1.28 10.96
N GLU A 36 3.80 2.54 11.31
CA GLU A 36 3.00 3.32 12.23
C GLU A 36 2.22 4.34 11.40
N ILE A 37 0.90 4.19 11.33
CA ILE A 37 0.02 5.12 10.63
C ILE A 37 -0.83 5.89 11.63
N VAL A 38 -1.04 7.17 11.35
CA VAL A 38 -2.04 7.97 12.07
C VAL A 38 -3.28 7.99 11.20
N ILE A 39 -4.32 7.27 11.63
CA ILE A 39 -5.62 7.33 10.98
C ILE A 39 -6.33 8.65 11.36
N PRO A 40 -7.33 9.09 10.56
CA PRO A 40 -7.96 10.42 10.72
C PRO A 40 -8.58 10.71 12.09
N ASP A 41 -8.90 9.67 12.89
CA ASP A 41 -9.35 9.80 14.28
C ASP A 41 -8.23 10.22 15.25
N GLY A 42 -7.00 10.41 14.76
CA GLY A 42 -5.82 10.78 15.53
C GLY A 42 -5.15 9.60 16.24
N LYS A 43 -5.67 8.38 16.08
CA LYS A 43 -5.11 7.18 16.70
C LYS A 43 -3.88 6.71 15.92
N VAL A 44 -2.75 6.59 16.62
CA VAL A 44 -1.59 5.85 16.11
C VAL A 44 -1.95 4.37 16.08
N THR A 45 -1.86 3.80 14.88
CA THR A 45 -2.13 2.39 14.62
C THR A 45 -0.84 1.75 14.10
N THR A 46 -0.49 0.60 14.66
CA THR A 46 0.66 -0.19 14.24
C THR A 46 0.23 -1.41 13.46
N SER A 47 0.91 -1.71 12.36
CA SER A 47 0.67 -2.92 11.57
C SER A 47 1.91 -3.35 10.82
N LYS A 48 2.00 -4.65 10.55
CA LYS A 48 2.96 -5.20 9.60
C LYS A 48 2.31 -5.34 8.23
N GLU A 49 3.08 -5.07 7.19
CA GLU A 49 2.67 -5.23 5.82
C GLU A 49 3.63 -6.16 5.09
N THR A 50 3.10 -6.99 4.19
CA THR A 50 3.89 -7.77 3.25
C THR A 50 3.23 -7.79 1.88
N ILE A 51 4.05 -7.91 0.84
CA ILE A 51 3.56 -8.04 -0.54
C ILE A 51 3.15 -9.50 -0.77
N GLU A 52 1.87 -9.72 -1.08
CA GLU A 52 1.38 -11.05 -1.48
C GLU A 52 1.66 -11.33 -2.96
N SER A 53 1.45 -10.35 -3.83
CA SER A 53 1.69 -10.50 -5.27
C SER A 53 1.85 -9.15 -5.98
N ILE A 54 2.53 -9.21 -7.12
CA ILE A 54 2.70 -8.10 -8.06
C ILE A 54 2.28 -8.60 -9.44
N ASP A 55 1.37 -7.88 -10.08
CA ASP A 55 1.01 -8.07 -11.48
C ASP A 55 1.41 -6.81 -12.26
N GLU A 56 2.61 -6.85 -12.82
CA GLU A 56 3.18 -5.74 -13.58
C GLU A 56 2.36 -5.39 -14.82
N LYS A 57 1.77 -6.40 -15.48
CA LYS A 57 0.99 -6.22 -16.71
C LYS A 57 -0.26 -5.40 -16.43
N ASN A 58 -0.97 -5.73 -15.35
CA ASN A 58 -2.19 -5.04 -14.96
C ASN A 58 -1.94 -3.88 -13.98
N LYS A 59 -0.67 -3.65 -13.60
CA LYS A 59 -0.23 -2.62 -12.66
C LYS A 59 -0.94 -2.74 -11.31
N ILE A 60 -1.02 -3.98 -10.81
CA ILE A 60 -1.65 -4.31 -9.53
C ILE A 60 -0.58 -4.77 -8.54
N VAL A 61 -0.68 -4.30 -7.31
CA VAL A 61 0.07 -4.83 -6.16
C VAL A 61 -0.93 -5.22 -5.08
N ILE A 62 -0.77 -6.42 -4.53
CA ILE A 62 -1.58 -6.92 -3.42
C ILE A 62 -0.71 -6.98 -2.18
N PHE A 63 -1.17 -6.29 -1.15
CA PHE A 63 -0.56 -6.25 0.17
C PHE A 63 -1.44 -6.97 1.17
N LYS A 64 -0.80 -7.67 2.10
CA LYS A 64 -1.45 -8.21 3.30
C LYS A 64 -0.97 -7.42 4.50
N LEU A 65 -1.93 -6.89 5.24
CA LEU A 65 -1.67 -6.29 6.54
C LEU A 65 -2.01 -7.30 7.63
N PHE A 66 -1.20 -7.35 8.66
CA PHE A 66 -1.34 -8.27 9.79
C PHE A 66 -0.62 -7.72 11.02
N ASP A 67 -0.84 -8.37 12.16
CA ASP A 67 -0.27 -7.99 13.46
C ASP A 67 -0.75 -6.61 13.96
N GLY A 68 -0.36 -6.24 15.16
CA GLY A 68 -0.67 -4.94 15.77
C GLY A 68 -2.18 -4.72 15.95
N ASP A 69 -2.67 -3.54 15.55
CA ASP A 69 -4.10 -3.20 15.64
C ASP A 69 -4.96 -3.88 14.56
N ILE A 70 -4.35 -4.40 13.48
CA ILE A 70 -5.08 -5.07 12.40
C ILE A 70 -5.73 -6.34 12.92
N ASP A 71 -4.95 -7.22 13.54
CA ASP A 71 -5.42 -8.54 14.00
C ASP A 71 -6.45 -8.44 15.13
N GLN A 72 -6.51 -7.29 15.83
CA GLN A 72 -7.52 -7.02 16.86
C GLN A 72 -8.90 -6.73 16.27
N ARG A 73 -8.96 -6.27 15.01
CA ARG A 73 -10.19 -5.84 14.33
C ARG A 73 -10.57 -6.76 13.18
N TYR A 74 -9.59 -7.29 12.47
CA TYR A 74 -9.79 -8.06 11.25
C TYR A 74 -9.00 -9.36 11.30
N LYS A 75 -9.64 -10.48 10.99
CA LYS A 75 -9.00 -11.80 10.84
C LYS A 75 -8.15 -11.87 9.57
N ALA A 76 -8.56 -11.14 8.55
CA ALA A 76 -7.86 -10.99 7.29
C ALA A 76 -8.00 -9.55 6.82
N PHE A 77 -6.91 -8.97 6.35
CA PHE A 77 -6.88 -7.62 5.80
C PHE A 77 -5.94 -7.57 4.60
N LYS A 78 -6.50 -7.27 3.43
CA LYS A 78 -5.75 -7.14 2.18
C LYS A 78 -6.03 -5.80 1.54
N VAL A 79 -4.99 -5.21 1.00
CA VAL A 79 -5.04 -3.95 0.27
C VAL A 79 -4.58 -4.23 -1.14
N ILE A 80 -5.42 -3.91 -2.11
CA ILE A 80 -5.12 -4.05 -3.54
C ILE A 80 -4.98 -2.64 -4.09
N PHE A 81 -3.77 -2.33 -4.53
CA PHE A 81 -3.45 -1.10 -5.23
C PHE A 81 -3.40 -1.37 -6.72
N GLN A 82 -4.15 -0.60 -7.50
CA GLN A 82 -4.17 -0.69 -8.95
C GLN A 82 -3.99 0.69 -9.59
N VAL A 83 -3.08 0.78 -10.56
CA VAL A 83 -2.95 1.97 -11.41
C VAL A 83 -3.75 1.75 -12.69
N ILE A 84 -4.66 2.67 -12.98
CA ILE A 84 -5.48 2.66 -14.19
C ILE A 84 -5.02 3.81 -15.08
N GLU A 85 -4.52 3.48 -16.26
CA GLU A 85 -4.13 4.46 -17.27
C GLU A 85 -5.31 4.76 -18.19
N HIS A 86 -5.50 6.03 -18.51
CA HIS A 86 -6.57 6.49 -19.39
C HIS A 86 -6.01 6.94 -20.74
N ASN A 87 -6.82 6.82 -21.80
CA ASN A 87 -6.41 7.13 -23.18
C ASN A 87 -6.02 8.61 -23.38
N ASN A 88 -6.53 9.51 -22.55
CA ASN A 88 -6.20 10.94 -22.54
C ASN A 88 -4.81 11.23 -21.91
N GLY A 89 -4.08 10.21 -21.47
CA GLY A 89 -2.77 10.33 -20.84
C GLY A 89 -2.80 10.68 -19.36
N SER A 90 -3.98 10.73 -18.71
CA SER A 90 -4.09 10.77 -17.26
C SER A 90 -4.03 9.35 -16.67
N GLY A 91 -3.73 9.26 -15.38
CA GLY A 91 -3.81 8.03 -14.60
C GLY A 91 -4.74 8.21 -13.41
N SER A 92 -5.24 7.10 -12.87
CA SER A 92 -5.93 7.06 -11.59
C SER A 92 -5.38 5.92 -10.74
N ALA A 93 -5.38 6.13 -9.42
CA ALA A 93 -5.07 5.10 -8.44
C ALA A 93 -6.39 4.56 -7.88
N LYS A 94 -6.52 3.24 -7.89
CA LYS A 94 -7.64 2.53 -7.27
C LYS A 94 -7.13 1.73 -6.09
N TRP A 95 -7.67 2.03 -4.92
CA TRP A 95 -7.47 1.27 -3.70
C TRP A 95 -8.70 0.40 -3.44
N THR A 96 -8.48 -0.89 -3.21
CA THR A 96 -9.53 -1.82 -2.78
C THR A 96 -9.07 -2.49 -1.49
N VAL A 97 -9.96 -2.58 -0.50
CA VAL A 97 -9.67 -3.25 0.77
C VAL A 97 -10.59 -4.45 0.90
N GLU A 98 -10.00 -5.64 1.00
CA GLU A 98 -10.71 -6.87 1.32
C GLU A 98 -10.44 -7.22 2.78
N TYR A 99 -11.49 -7.44 3.56
CA TYR A 99 -11.34 -7.67 5.00
C TYR A 99 -12.37 -8.66 5.53
N GLU A 100 -11.99 -9.37 6.59
CA GLU A 100 -12.89 -10.19 7.40
C GLU A 100 -12.85 -9.66 8.83
N LYS A 101 -13.97 -9.20 9.38
CA LYS A 101 -14.05 -8.71 10.75
C LYS A 101 -13.89 -9.84 11.77
N VAL A 102 -13.36 -9.54 12.95
CA VAL A 102 -13.35 -10.52 14.05
C VAL A 102 -14.75 -10.80 14.60
N ASN A 103 -15.65 -9.81 14.56
CA ASN A 103 -17.07 -9.88 14.91
C ASN A 103 -17.86 -8.72 14.27
N ASP A 104 -19.18 -8.68 14.45
CA ASP A 104 -20.06 -7.69 13.81
C ASP A 104 -19.94 -6.27 14.39
N ASP A 105 -19.39 -6.13 15.61
CA ASP A 105 -19.21 -4.84 16.30
C ASP A 105 -18.04 -4.03 15.73
N VAL A 106 -17.12 -4.68 15.00
CA VAL A 106 -16.00 -3.99 14.36
C VAL A 106 -16.49 -3.17 13.17
N GLU A 107 -16.06 -1.92 13.09
CA GLU A 107 -16.39 -1.05 11.96
C GLU A 107 -15.67 -1.46 10.66
N ALA A 108 -16.25 -1.08 9.52
CA ALA A 108 -15.53 -1.18 8.25
C ALA A 108 -14.30 -0.25 8.26
N PRO A 109 -13.25 -0.54 7.48
CA PRO A 109 -11.97 0.15 7.56
C PRO A 109 -11.95 1.54 6.90
N TYR A 110 -12.94 2.40 7.22
CA TYR A 110 -13.08 3.73 6.64
C TYR A 110 -11.86 4.63 6.90
N GLY A 111 -11.27 4.55 8.09
CA GLY A 111 -10.05 5.30 8.42
C GLY A 111 -8.86 4.95 7.52
N TYR A 112 -8.75 3.70 7.07
CA TYR A 112 -7.73 3.29 6.09
C TYR A 112 -8.03 3.84 4.70
N MET A 113 -9.31 3.85 4.28
CA MET A 113 -9.71 4.42 2.99
C MET A 113 -9.39 5.92 2.90
N GLU A 114 -9.66 6.67 3.97
CA GLU A 114 -9.31 8.09 4.06
C GLU A 114 -7.79 8.30 4.07
N TYR A 115 -7.04 7.45 4.77
CA TYR A 115 -5.58 7.47 4.74
C TYR A 115 -5.03 7.26 3.32
N PHE A 116 -5.53 6.26 2.58
CA PHE A 116 -5.09 5.99 1.20
C PHE A 116 -5.45 7.12 0.23
N ASP A 117 -6.63 7.74 0.39
CA ASP A 117 -7.04 8.91 -0.39
C ASP A 117 -6.10 10.09 -0.14
N LYS A 118 -5.81 10.40 1.12
CA LYS A 118 -4.85 11.46 1.49
C LYS A 118 -3.45 11.17 0.96
N PHE A 119 -2.95 9.96 1.18
CA PHE A 119 -1.64 9.52 0.69
C PHE A 119 -1.51 9.69 -0.83
N THR A 120 -2.55 9.30 -1.58
CA THR A 120 -2.57 9.44 -3.04
C THR A 120 -2.52 10.90 -3.46
N LYS A 121 -3.29 11.78 -2.79
CA LYS A 121 -3.29 13.23 -3.05
C LYS A 121 -1.96 13.89 -2.72
N ASP A 122 -1.34 13.50 -1.61
CA ASP A 122 -0.04 14.03 -1.20
C ASP A 122 1.05 13.67 -2.23
N ILE A 123 1.03 12.44 -2.76
CA ILE A 123 1.93 12.04 -3.85
C ILE A 123 1.63 12.81 -5.13
N ASP A 124 0.36 12.88 -5.55
CA ASP A 124 -0.03 13.60 -6.77
C ASP A 124 0.41 15.07 -6.71
N ALA A 125 0.17 15.74 -5.58
CA ALA A 125 0.62 17.10 -5.34
C ALA A 125 2.15 17.23 -5.35
N HIS A 126 2.88 16.28 -4.77
CA HIS A 126 4.34 16.29 -4.81
C HIS A 126 4.87 16.17 -6.25
N LEU A 127 4.28 15.29 -7.06
CA LEU A 127 4.68 15.06 -8.45
C LEU A 127 4.32 16.19 -9.40
N LEU A 128 3.23 16.93 -9.14
CA LEU A 128 2.87 18.11 -9.91
C LEU A 128 3.77 19.32 -9.60
N ASN A 129 4.40 19.33 -8.42
CA ASN A 129 5.31 20.38 -7.98
C ASN A 129 6.80 20.04 -8.20
N ALA A 130 7.10 18.87 -8.79
CA ALA A 130 8.46 18.39 -9.11
C ALA A 130 8.79 18.58 -10.59
#